data_AF-A0A1G3ZPB8-F1
#
_entry.id   AF-A0A1G3ZPB8-F1
#
_cell.length_a   1.000
_cell.length_b   1.000
_cell.length_c   1.000
_cell.angle_alpha   90.00
_cell.angle_beta   90.00
_cell.angle_gamma   90.00
#
_symmetry.space_group_name_H-M   'P 1'
#
loop_
_entity.id
_entity.type
_entity.pdbx_description
1 polymer ?
#
loop_
_entity_poly.entity_id
_entity_poly.type
_entity_poly.pdbx_seq_one_letter_code
_entity_poly.pdbx_strand_id
1 'polypeptide(L)'
;MKTYLQIICIASLAGLASLPCGADNNLPPSLPPQALAAMRSAAHNAAINCSHFYDHARRLQIRSSEMGKSLAAILRLRDAMRRYHNAVSSDYWPRPDWLRECSGHLLNAWINVEVSFPQLEPTPPVVGWWNQSQHSLVDLYRASSPYIGQPQGPLPSALAQR
;
A
#
# COMPACT_ATOMS: atom_id res chain seq x y z
N MET A 1 -40.03 33.38 -21.27
CA MET A 1 -38.91 34.03 -20.56
C MET A 1 -38.20 33.02 -19.66
N LYS A 2 -37.29 32.22 -20.23
CA LYS A 2 -36.58 31.09 -19.55
C LYS A 2 -35.12 31.01 -20.05
N THR A 3 -34.41 32.12 -20.09
CA THR A 3 -33.04 32.17 -20.66
C THR A 3 -32.03 32.96 -19.84
N TYR A 4 -32.39 33.45 -18.64
CA TYR A 4 -31.46 34.17 -17.77
C TYR A 4 -31.00 33.39 -16.54
N LEU A 5 -31.65 32.27 -16.20
CA LEU A 5 -31.28 31.49 -15.01
C LEU A 5 -30.10 30.52 -15.23
N GLN A 6 -29.79 30.16 -16.48
CA GLN A 6 -28.72 29.20 -16.78
C GLN A 6 -27.32 29.84 -16.86
N ILE A 7 -27.22 31.16 -17.01
CA ILE A 7 -25.93 31.85 -17.10
C ILE A 7 -25.30 32.07 -15.71
N ILE A 8 -26.11 32.15 -14.65
CA ILE A 8 -25.63 32.37 -13.28
C ILE A 8 -25.06 31.07 -12.65
N CYS A 9 -25.54 29.89 -13.06
CA CYS A 9 -25.00 28.61 -12.57
C CYS A 9 -23.63 28.26 -13.16
N ILE A 10 -23.26 28.79 -14.33
CA ILE A 10 -21.95 28.51 -14.95
C ILE A 10 -20.85 29.42 -14.39
N ALA A 11 -21.19 30.64 -13.95
CA ALA A 11 -20.23 31.52 -13.25
C ALA A 11 -19.88 31.03 -11.82
N SER A 12 -20.74 30.20 -11.22
CA SER A 12 -20.53 29.65 -9.86
C SER A 12 -19.62 28.40 -9.86
N LEU A 13 -19.34 27.81 -11.02
CA LEU A 13 -18.49 26.61 -11.18
C LEU A 13 -17.09 26.91 -11.74
N ALA A 14 -16.86 28.12 -12.28
CA ALA A 14 -15.54 28.55 -12.73
C ALA A 14 -14.75 29.35 -11.66
N GLY A 15 -15.39 29.74 -10.56
CA GLY A 15 -14.79 30.56 -9.49
C GLY A 15 -14.18 29.79 -8.31
N LEU A 16 -14.17 28.45 -8.35
CA LEU A 16 -13.55 27.60 -7.30
C LEU A 16 -12.27 26.88 -7.77
N ALA A 17 -11.79 27.18 -8.99
CA ALA A 17 -10.54 26.64 -9.53
C ALA A 17 -9.33 27.57 -9.35
N SER A 18 -9.48 28.70 -8.65
CA SER A 18 -8.44 29.72 -8.50
C SER A 18 -8.39 30.32 -7.09
N LEU A 19 -8.47 29.46 -6.07
CA LEU A 19 -7.85 29.80 -4.79
C LEU A 19 -6.37 29.41 -4.91
N PRO A 20 -5.41 30.34 -4.69
CA PRO A 20 -4.05 29.95 -4.39
C PRO A 20 -4.13 29.26 -3.03
N CYS A 21 -4.30 27.94 -3.01
CA CYS A 21 -3.99 27.15 -1.83
C CYS A 21 -2.59 27.56 -1.43
N GLY A 22 -2.49 28.16 -0.24
CA GLY A 22 -1.30 28.79 0.27
C GLY A 22 -0.08 27.96 -0.05
N ALA A 23 0.89 28.61 -0.67
CA ALA A 23 2.26 28.15 -0.63
C ALA A 23 2.72 28.21 0.83
N ASP A 24 2.27 27.24 1.64
CA ASP A 24 3.04 26.78 2.76
C ASP A 24 4.31 26.20 2.14
N ASN A 25 5.35 27.02 2.08
CA ASN A 25 6.71 26.69 1.67
C ASN A 25 7.38 25.63 2.58
N ASN A 26 6.58 24.87 3.34
CA ASN A 26 6.97 23.67 4.05
C ASN A 26 6.59 22.44 3.19
N LEU A 27 7.02 22.42 1.93
CA LEU A 27 7.12 21.17 1.19
C LEU A 27 7.99 20.24 2.05
N PRO A 28 7.48 19.06 2.46
CA PRO A 28 8.31 18.10 3.16
C PRO A 28 9.53 17.79 2.28
N PRO A 29 10.72 17.63 2.87
CA PRO A 29 11.95 17.47 2.10
C PRO A 29 11.74 16.35 1.08
N SER A 30 11.95 16.68 -0.20
CA SER A 30 11.88 15.73 -1.29
C SER A 30 12.78 14.54 -0.99
N LEU A 31 12.27 13.32 -1.14
CA LEU A 31 13.06 12.10 -0.96
C LEU A 31 14.31 12.15 -1.84
N PRO A 32 15.50 11.75 -1.32
CA PRO A 32 16.70 11.64 -2.15
C PRO A 32 16.44 10.73 -3.37
N PRO A 33 16.91 11.06 -4.58
CA PRO A 33 16.66 10.26 -5.77
C PRO A 33 17.08 8.79 -5.64
N GLN A 34 18.20 8.54 -4.94
CA GLN A 34 18.69 7.19 -4.66
C GLN A 34 17.75 6.42 -3.71
N ALA A 35 17.20 7.09 -2.70
CA ALA A 35 16.23 6.52 -1.78
C ALA A 35 14.94 6.17 -2.51
N LEU A 36 14.46 7.06 -3.37
CA LEU A 36 13.27 6.84 -4.19
C LEU A 36 13.45 5.67 -5.15
N ALA A 37 14.61 5.55 -5.80
CA ALA A 37 14.94 4.41 -6.66
C ALA A 37 14.96 3.09 -5.89
N ALA A 38 15.58 3.06 -4.70
CA ALA A 38 15.59 1.89 -3.83
C ALA A 38 14.18 1.50 -3.37
N MET A 39 13.36 2.47 -2.95
CA MET A 39 11.97 2.24 -2.56
C MET A 39 11.12 1.72 -3.74
N ARG A 40 11.28 2.28 -4.94
CA ARG A 40 10.57 1.83 -6.15
C ARG A 40 10.92 0.39 -6.50
N SER A 41 12.20 0.05 -6.46
CA SER A 41 12.68 -1.32 -6.69
C SER A 41 12.11 -2.29 -5.65
N ALA A 42 12.21 -1.97 -4.36
CA ALA A 42 11.68 -2.80 -3.28
C ALA A 42 10.16 -2.95 -3.37
N ALA A 43 9.43 -1.85 -3.66
CA ALA A 43 7.98 -1.87 -3.80
C ALA A 43 7.53 -2.69 -5.02
N HIS A 44 8.29 -2.65 -6.12
CA HIS A 44 8.01 -3.47 -7.30
C HIS A 44 8.13 -4.96 -6.97
N ASN A 45 9.24 -5.37 -6.35
CA ASN A 45 9.46 -6.77 -5.95
C ASN A 45 8.40 -7.25 -4.95
N ALA A 46 8.07 -6.44 -3.96
CA ALA A 46 7.03 -6.76 -2.98
C ALA A 46 5.64 -6.89 -3.63
N ALA A 47 5.30 -6.01 -4.59
CA ALA A 47 4.04 -6.09 -5.32
C ALA A 47 3.92 -7.36 -6.17
N ILE A 48 5.01 -7.76 -6.83
CA ILE A 48 5.10 -9.02 -7.59
C ILE A 48 4.87 -10.22 -6.65
N ASN A 49 5.63 -10.30 -5.56
CA ASN A 49 5.55 -11.44 -4.65
C ASN A 49 4.20 -11.55 -3.94
N CYS A 50 3.62 -10.42 -3.49
CA CYS A 50 2.26 -10.42 -2.92
C CYS A 50 1.20 -10.84 -3.94
N SER A 51 1.38 -10.52 -5.23
CA SER A 51 0.47 -10.95 -6.30
C SER A 51 0.58 -12.45 -6.56
N HIS A 52 1.79 -12.99 -6.67
CA HIS A 52 2.02 -14.44 -6.80
C HIS A 52 1.46 -15.20 -5.61
N PHE A 53 1.72 -14.72 -4.40
CA PHE A 53 1.19 -15.32 -3.18
C PHE A 53 -0.34 -15.40 -3.20
N TYR A 54 -1.04 -14.32 -3.56
CA TYR A 54 -2.48 -14.34 -3.73
C TYR A 54 -2.94 -15.33 -4.82
N ASP A 55 -2.31 -15.31 -6.00
CA ASP A 55 -2.73 -16.17 -7.12
C ASP A 55 -2.53 -17.66 -6.83
N HIS A 56 -1.49 -18.01 -6.07
CA HIS A 56 -1.23 -19.37 -5.62
C HIS A 56 -2.18 -19.78 -4.49
N ALA A 57 -2.38 -18.93 -3.48
CA ALA A 57 -3.34 -19.17 -2.41
C ALA A 57 -4.75 -19.36 -2.98
N ARG A 58 -5.20 -18.45 -3.87
CA ARG A 58 -6.50 -18.53 -4.53
C ARG A 58 -6.70 -19.85 -5.28
N ARG A 59 -5.69 -20.33 -6.01
CA ARG A 59 -5.79 -21.58 -6.78
C ARG A 59 -5.95 -22.81 -5.89
N LEU A 60 -5.35 -22.79 -4.70
CA LEU A 60 -5.39 -23.90 -3.76
C LEU A 60 -6.63 -23.85 -2.86
N GLN A 61 -7.15 -22.66 -2.57
CA GLN A 61 -8.28 -22.42 -1.68
C GLN A 61 -9.67 -22.63 -2.32
N ILE A 62 -9.77 -23.13 -3.56
CA ILE A 62 -11.06 -23.44 -4.22
C ILE A 62 -11.86 -24.55 -3.47
N ARG A 63 -11.32 -25.10 -2.36
CA ARG A 63 -11.80 -26.35 -1.76
C ARG A 63 -12.46 -26.25 -0.37
N SER A 64 -12.53 -25.10 0.32
CA SER A 64 -13.28 -25.00 1.59
C SER A 64 -13.77 -23.59 1.97
N SER A 65 -14.82 -23.51 2.80
CA SER A 65 -15.47 -22.26 3.26
C SER A 65 -14.70 -21.51 4.36
N GLU A 66 -13.97 -22.23 5.24
CA GLU A 66 -13.09 -21.65 6.27
C GLU A 66 -11.94 -20.84 5.66
N MET A 67 -11.48 -21.23 4.46
CA MET A 67 -10.40 -20.58 3.71
C MET A 67 -10.76 -19.17 3.18
N GLY A 68 -12.04 -18.79 3.18
CA GLY A 68 -12.48 -17.48 2.67
C GLY A 68 -11.90 -16.29 3.44
N LYS A 69 -11.74 -16.42 4.77
CA LYS A 69 -11.18 -15.35 5.62
C LYS A 69 -9.71 -15.11 5.33
N SER A 70 -8.93 -16.19 5.24
CA SER A 70 -7.50 -16.09 4.95
C SER A 70 -7.25 -15.61 3.52
N LEU A 71 -8.06 -16.04 2.53
CA LEU A 71 -7.97 -15.51 1.17
C LEU A 71 -8.23 -13.99 1.13
N ALA A 72 -9.25 -13.54 1.88
CA ALA A 72 -9.59 -12.13 1.97
C ALA A 72 -8.46 -11.31 2.63
N ALA A 73 -7.77 -11.86 3.64
CA ALA A 73 -6.60 -11.22 4.23
C ALA A 73 -5.46 -11.08 3.21
N ILE A 74 -5.17 -12.14 2.45
CA ILE A 74 -4.13 -12.12 1.41
C ILE A 74 -4.48 -11.13 0.28
N LEU A 75 -5.75 -11.08 -0.11
CA LEU A 75 -6.25 -10.10 -1.09
C LEU A 75 -6.01 -8.66 -0.60
N ARG A 76 -6.37 -8.38 0.66
CA ARG A 76 -6.15 -7.06 1.27
C ARG A 76 -4.67 -6.69 1.32
N LEU A 77 -3.79 -7.65 1.59
CA LEU A 77 -2.34 -7.43 1.54
C LEU A 77 -1.89 -7.05 0.13
N ARG A 78 -2.32 -7.79 -0.90
CA ARG A 78 -2.00 -7.49 -2.29
C ARG A 78 -2.48 -6.09 -2.68
N ASP A 79 -3.70 -5.73 -2.31
CA ASP A 79 -4.29 -4.44 -2.67
C ASP A 79 -3.61 -3.28 -1.91
N ALA A 80 -3.24 -3.47 -0.64
CA ALA A 80 -2.45 -2.50 0.13
C ALA A 80 -1.06 -2.32 -0.47
N MET A 81 -0.40 -3.41 -0.88
CA MET A 81 0.90 -3.36 -1.54
C MET A 81 0.81 -2.65 -2.90
N ARG A 82 -0.25 -2.89 -3.68
CA ARG A 82 -0.48 -2.16 -4.93
C ARG A 82 -0.68 -0.66 -4.70
N ARG A 83 -1.41 -0.26 -3.66
CA ARG A 83 -1.57 1.15 -3.27
C ARG A 83 -0.22 1.79 -2.92
N TYR A 84 0.59 1.11 -2.11
CA TYR A 84 1.93 1.59 -1.76
C TYR A 84 2.83 1.72 -3.00
N HIS A 85 2.83 0.71 -3.87
CA HIS A 85 3.62 0.72 -5.11
C HIS A 85 3.23 1.91 -6.01
N ASN A 86 1.93 2.13 -6.21
CA ASN A 86 1.46 3.28 -7.00
C ASN A 86 1.83 4.62 -6.36
N ALA A 87 1.79 4.71 -5.02
CA ALA A 87 2.18 5.91 -4.30
C ALA A 87 3.67 6.25 -4.49
N VAL A 88 4.54 5.24 -4.51
CA VAL A 88 6.00 5.43 -4.65
C VAL A 88 6.43 5.61 -6.11
N SER A 89 5.67 5.05 -7.05
CA SER A 89 5.90 5.15 -8.50
C SER A 89 5.31 6.43 -9.12
N SER A 90 4.47 7.18 -8.39
CA SER A 90 3.89 8.42 -8.90
C SER A 90 4.95 9.47 -9.24
N ASP A 91 4.80 10.10 -10.41
CA ASP A 91 5.66 11.20 -10.89
C ASP A 91 5.39 12.52 -10.16
N TYR A 92 4.21 12.67 -9.52
CA TYR A 92 3.76 13.89 -8.84
C TYR A 92 4.34 14.08 -7.42
N TRP A 93 5.53 13.49 -7.17
CA TRP A 93 6.21 13.39 -5.87
C TRP A 93 5.51 12.47 -4.87
N PRO A 94 6.20 11.41 -4.35
CA PRO A 94 5.69 10.65 -3.23
C PRO A 94 5.64 11.56 -2.01
N ARG A 95 4.45 12.04 -1.65
CA ARG A 95 4.27 12.82 -0.41
C ARG A 95 4.59 11.89 0.76
N PRO A 96 5.54 12.24 1.65
CA PRO A 96 5.91 11.38 2.77
C PRO A 96 4.73 10.99 3.65
N ASP A 97 3.74 11.88 3.82
CA ASP A 97 2.52 11.59 4.59
C ASP A 97 1.65 10.53 3.90
N TRP A 98 1.53 10.59 2.57
CA TRP A 98 0.79 9.58 1.81
C TRP A 98 1.48 8.22 1.81
N LEU A 99 2.82 8.20 1.72
CA LEU A 99 3.59 6.98 1.88
C LEU A 99 3.47 6.41 3.30
N ARG A 100 3.43 7.27 4.32
CA ARG A 100 3.21 6.86 5.71
C ARG A 100 1.83 6.22 5.88
N GLU A 101 0.79 6.82 5.32
CA GLU A 101 -0.57 6.27 5.31
C GLU A 101 -0.62 4.90 4.59
N CYS A 102 -0.05 4.82 3.39
CA CYS A 102 0.04 3.57 2.63
C CYS A 102 0.82 2.50 3.39
N SER A 103 1.90 2.87 4.07
CA SER A 103 2.69 1.98 4.92
C SER A 103 1.87 1.42 6.08
N GLY A 104 1.10 2.29 6.76
CA GLY A 104 0.20 1.87 7.83
C GLY A 104 -0.84 0.85 7.36
N HIS A 105 -1.48 1.10 6.21
CA HIS A 105 -2.40 0.13 5.62
C HIS A 105 -1.73 -1.19 5.26
N LEU A 106 -0.51 -1.14 4.72
CA LEU A 106 0.26 -2.32 4.37
C LEU A 106 0.62 -3.17 5.58
N LEU A 107 1.10 -2.55 6.67
CA LEU A 107 1.46 -3.24 7.91
C LEU A 107 0.23 -3.90 8.56
N ASN A 108 -0.89 -3.18 8.61
CA ASN A 108 -2.15 -3.75 9.12
C ASN A 108 -2.62 -4.94 8.28
N ALA A 109 -2.50 -4.86 6.95
CA ALA A 109 -2.85 -5.96 6.06
C ALA A 109 -1.91 -7.17 6.25
N TRP A 110 -0.62 -6.93 6.45
CA TRP A 110 0.36 -7.97 6.76
C TRP A 110 -0.01 -8.69 8.07
N ILE A 111 -0.24 -7.97 9.16
CA ILE A 111 -0.64 -8.57 10.44
C ILE A 111 -1.91 -9.42 10.29
N ASN A 112 -2.90 -8.94 9.55
CA ASN A 112 -4.11 -9.72 9.27
C ASN A 112 -3.80 -11.03 8.55
N VAL A 113 -2.83 -11.04 7.62
CA VAL A 113 -2.36 -12.29 7.00
C VAL A 113 -1.70 -13.17 8.05
N GLU A 114 -0.78 -12.67 8.88
CA GLU A 114 -0.11 -13.49 9.91
C GLU A 114 -1.09 -14.15 10.89
N VAL A 115 -2.15 -13.45 11.30
CA VAL A 115 -3.19 -14.01 12.18
C VAL A 115 -4.08 -15.02 11.46
N SER A 116 -4.36 -14.79 10.17
CA SER A 116 -5.27 -15.65 9.38
C SER A 116 -4.56 -16.81 8.68
N PHE A 117 -3.23 -16.75 8.55
CA PHE A 117 -2.43 -17.73 7.80
C PHE A 117 -2.37 -19.10 8.48
N PRO A 118 -2.35 -19.25 9.83
CA PRO A 118 -2.50 -20.54 10.49
C PRO A 118 -3.84 -21.24 10.21
N GLN A 119 -4.86 -20.52 9.71
CA GLN A 119 -6.17 -21.08 9.33
C GLN A 119 -6.21 -21.55 7.86
N LEU A 120 -5.25 -21.12 7.05
CA LEU A 120 -4.96 -21.78 5.77
C LEU A 120 -4.26 -23.09 6.12
N GLU A 121 -4.75 -24.26 5.72
CA GLU A 121 -3.90 -25.46 5.68
C GLU A 121 -2.68 -25.12 4.81
N PRO A 122 -1.50 -24.86 5.40
CA PRO A 122 -0.44 -24.19 4.69
C PRO A 122 0.28 -25.25 3.88
N THR A 123 -0.20 -25.47 2.66
CA THR A 123 0.51 -26.34 1.72
C THR A 123 1.93 -25.80 1.53
N PRO A 124 2.96 -26.66 1.42
CA PRO A 124 4.36 -26.22 1.30
C PRO A 124 4.60 -25.12 0.23
N PRO A 125 3.93 -25.14 -0.94
CA PRO A 125 4.07 -24.08 -1.93
C PRO A 125 3.59 -22.70 -1.42
N VAL A 126 2.44 -22.65 -0.71
CA VAL A 126 1.87 -21.40 -0.21
C VAL A 126 2.77 -20.80 0.89
N VAL A 127 3.37 -21.64 1.72
CA VAL A 127 4.37 -21.21 2.71
C VAL A 127 5.60 -20.60 2.01
N GLY A 128 6.09 -21.23 0.95
CA GLY A 128 7.21 -20.68 0.16
C GLY A 128 6.92 -19.28 -0.37
N TRP A 129 5.75 -19.09 -0.99
CA TRP A 129 5.32 -17.79 -1.50
C TRP A 129 5.07 -16.75 -0.40
N TRP A 130 4.57 -17.21 0.76
CA TRP A 130 4.41 -16.33 1.92
C TRP A 130 5.76 -15.83 2.42
N ASN A 131 6.73 -16.73 2.62
CA ASN A 131 8.07 -16.38 3.07
C ASN A 131 8.76 -15.41 2.10
N GLN A 132 8.61 -15.63 0.79
CA GLN A 132 9.16 -14.72 -0.23
C GLN A 132 8.50 -13.35 -0.18
N SER A 133 7.18 -13.29 0.06
CA SER A 133 6.45 -12.05 0.25
C SER A 133 6.89 -11.31 1.51
N GLN A 134 7.03 -12.02 2.64
CA GLN A 134 7.55 -11.44 3.89
C GLN A 134 8.94 -10.85 3.69
N HIS A 135 9.85 -11.56 3.01
CA HIS A 135 11.20 -11.05 2.74
C HIS A 135 11.17 -9.71 1.98
N SER A 136 10.38 -9.63 0.90
CA SER A 136 10.27 -8.39 0.13
C SER A 136 9.56 -7.26 0.89
N LEU A 137 8.60 -7.59 1.77
CA LEU A 137 7.97 -6.60 2.65
C LEU A 137 8.96 -6.05 3.70
N VAL A 138 9.84 -6.90 4.24
CA VAL A 138 10.93 -6.47 5.12
C VAL A 138 11.89 -5.53 4.37
N ASP A 139 12.29 -5.88 3.15
CA ASP A 139 13.19 -5.03 2.34
C ASP A 139 12.55 -3.67 2.03
N LEU A 140 11.27 -3.66 1.68
CA LEU A 140 10.50 -2.43 1.50
C LEU A 140 10.46 -1.58 2.76
N TYR A 141 10.20 -2.19 3.93
CA TYR A 141 10.17 -1.48 5.20
C TYR A 141 11.54 -0.88 5.54
N ARG A 142 12.63 -1.62 5.30
CA ARG A 142 14.00 -1.13 5.51
C ARG A 142 14.33 0.02 4.57
N ALA A 143 13.92 -0.05 3.32
CA ALA A 143 14.13 1.02 2.34
C ALA A 143 13.32 2.29 2.68
N SER A 144 12.14 2.12 3.30
CA SER A 144 11.19 3.22 3.52
C SER A 144 11.30 3.89 4.89
N SER A 145 11.56 3.13 5.96
CA SER A 145 11.54 3.59 7.35
C SER A 145 12.39 4.82 7.68
N PRO A 146 13.59 5.06 7.07
CA PRO A 146 14.36 6.26 7.36
C PRO A 146 13.67 7.56 6.93
N TYR A 147 12.68 7.47 6.04
CA TYR A 147 12.08 8.63 5.40
C TYR A 147 10.61 8.83 5.75
N ILE A 148 9.87 7.75 5.97
CA ILE A 148 8.45 7.82 6.35
C ILE A 148 8.25 7.81 7.87
N GLY A 149 9.31 7.46 8.61
CA GLY A 149 9.29 7.27 10.06
C GLY A 149 8.84 5.86 10.46
N GLN A 150 8.88 5.59 11.77
CA GLN A 150 8.35 4.35 12.34
C GLN A 150 6.81 4.38 12.33
N PRO A 151 6.15 3.26 12.01
CA PRO A 151 4.70 3.16 12.08
C PRO A 151 4.23 3.25 13.54
N GLN A 152 3.08 3.89 13.75
CA GLN A 152 2.40 3.88 15.04
C GLN A 152 1.46 2.66 15.07
N GLY A 153 1.88 1.57 15.71
CA GLY A 153 1.04 0.37 15.82
C GLY A 153 1.83 -0.91 16.06
N PRO A 154 1.13 -2.06 16.16
CA PRO A 154 1.78 -3.36 16.21
C PRO A 154 2.61 -3.58 14.95
N LEU A 155 3.79 -4.18 15.12
CA LEU A 155 4.64 -4.60 14.03
C LEU A 155 4.39 -6.07 13.70
N PRO A 156 4.42 -6.45 12.41
CA PRO A 156 4.49 -7.85 12.00
C PRO A 156 5.63 -8.60 12.69
N SER A 157 5.45 -9.90 12.91
CA SER A 157 6.42 -10.74 13.62
C SER A 157 7.85 -10.64 13.06
N ALA A 158 7.98 -10.60 11.73
CA ALA A 158 9.27 -10.47 11.04
C ALA A 158 9.97 -9.11 11.25
N LEU A 159 9.23 -8.08 11.67
CA LEU A 159 9.77 -6.75 12.00
C LEU A 159 9.95 -6.55 13.52
N ALA A 160 9.21 -7.29 14.35
CA ALA A 160 9.23 -7.20 15.80
C ALA A 160 10.45 -7.88 16.46
N GLN A 161 11.11 -8.83 15.79
CA GLN A 161 12.26 -9.60 16.32
C GLN A 161 13.61 -8.85 16.19
N ARG A 162 13.61 -7.51 16.25
CA ARG A 162 14.81 -6.68 16.14
C ARG A 162 15.21 -6.07 17.46
#